data_AF-A0A7V4UXW8-F1
#
_entry.id   AF-A0A7V4UXW8-F1
#
_cell.length_a   1.000
_cell.length_b   1.000
_cell.length_c   1.000
_cell.angle_alpha   90.00
_cell.angle_beta   90.00
_cell.angle_gamma   90.00
#
_symmetry.space_group_name_H-M   'P 1'
#
loop_
_entity.id
_entity.type
_entity.pdbx_description
1 polymer ?
#
loop_
_entity_poly.entity_id
_entity_poly.type
_entity_poly.pdbx_seq_one_letter_code
_entity_poly.pdbx_strand_id
1 'polypeptide(L)'
;MRAFANLFLTLFAADGALSLFHEIVSLSYPLPAITGLREFLASVVIVMAVAAYFCLGIDQRLPKRVFLPLILFVCWAPVSGSIFPSLSQSSTYGLVAAAGQLLLCLLPVYHFRSGSQASLVMAESMFKAPFFSLRNTLIFATANLFVLPLVLALFVFSAAHSFLETNASGFMRLAPDGLHMAEKVYRRHDSTIRLAAMIHVAEKKYYQELVDSVAEGRTLVLAEGVTDDRNLLRDQLDYGKVASYLGLVSQQEMQFRGR
;
A
#
# COMPACT_ATOMS: atom_id res chain seq x y z
N MET A 1 -16.02 -16.36 -20.65
CA MET A 1 -15.35 -16.90 -19.44
C MET A 1 -13.98 -17.50 -19.72
N ARG A 2 -13.84 -18.57 -20.53
CA ARG A 2 -12.51 -19.15 -20.84
C ARG A 2 -11.49 -18.12 -21.34
N ALA A 3 -11.84 -17.34 -22.36
CA ALA A 3 -10.94 -16.34 -22.93
C ALA A 3 -10.48 -15.31 -21.89
N PHE A 4 -11.41 -14.82 -21.06
CA PHE A 4 -11.11 -13.90 -19.96
C PHE A 4 -10.17 -14.52 -18.92
N ALA A 5 -10.45 -15.75 -18.48
CA ALA A 5 -9.62 -16.47 -17.52
C ALA A 5 -8.19 -16.72 -18.05
N ASN A 6 -8.08 -17.11 -19.32
CA ASN A 6 -6.79 -17.32 -19.97
C ASN A 6 -6.04 -16.00 -20.19
N LEU A 7 -6.74 -14.93 -20.56
CA LEU A 7 -6.15 -13.60 -20.67
C LEU A 7 -5.57 -13.14 -19.32
N PHE A 8 -6.32 -13.31 -18.22
CA PHE A 8 -5.82 -13.00 -16.88
C PHE A 8 -4.55 -13.79 -16.54
N LEU A 9 -4.52 -15.10 -16.77
CA LEU A 9 -3.35 -15.93 -16.49
C LEU A 9 -2.12 -15.52 -17.31
N THR A 10 -2.31 -15.23 -18.60
CA THR A 10 -1.24 -14.75 -19.47
C THR A 10 -0.72 -13.38 -19.02
N LEU A 11 -1.61 -12.45 -18.71
CA LEU A 11 -1.22 -11.12 -18.23
C LEU A 11 -0.52 -11.18 -16.87
N PHE A 12 -0.99 -12.02 -15.95
CA PHE A 12 -0.35 -12.25 -14.65
C PHE A 12 1.07 -12.80 -14.79
N ALA A 13 1.28 -13.75 -15.71
CA ALA A 13 2.60 -14.29 -16.00
C ALA A 13 3.51 -13.26 -16.71
N ALA A 14 2.96 -12.50 -17.66
CA ALA A 14 3.68 -11.44 -18.35
C ALA A 14 4.13 -10.33 -17.39
N ASP A 15 3.26 -9.95 -16.46
CA ASP A 15 3.55 -8.97 -15.41
C ASP A 15 4.67 -9.45 -14.46
N GLY A 16 4.62 -10.71 -14.03
CA GLY A 16 5.68 -11.30 -13.21
C GLY A 16 7.01 -11.36 -13.93
N ALA A 17 7.00 -11.72 -15.22
CA ALA A 17 8.21 -11.79 -16.05
C ALA A 17 8.80 -10.38 -16.30
N LEU A 18 7.96 -9.41 -16.63
CA LEU A 18 8.37 -8.02 -16.82
C LEU A 18 8.89 -7.41 -15.53
N SER A 19 8.23 -7.68 -14.39
CA SER A 19 8.68 -7.24 -13.07
C SER A 19 10.04 -7.85 -12.73
N LEU A 20 10.24 -9.16 -12.92
CA LEU A 20 11.53 -9.78 -12.64
C LEU A 20 12.64 -9.21 -13.53
N PHE A 21 12.35 -9.04 -14.82
CA PHE A 21 13.28 -8.43 -15.76
C PHE A 21 13.64 -6.99 -15.37
N HIS A 22 12.64 -6.18 -15.01
CA HIS A 22 12.84 -4.80 -14.56
C HIS A 22 13.69 -4.73 -13.30
N GLU A 23 13.42 -5.56 -12.30
CA GLU A 23 14.20 -5.61 -11.05
C GLU A 23 15.66 -6.00 -11.34
N ILE A 24 15.91 -7.02 -12.17
CA ILE A 24 17.27 -7.44 -12.56
C ILE A 24 18.01 -6.31 -13.30
N VAL A 25 17.36 -5.67 -14.26
CA VAL A 25 17.97 -4.58 -15.03
C VAL A 25 18.23 -3.36 -14.16
N SER A 26 17.33 -3.04 -13.23
CA SER A 26 17.46 -1.90 -12.33
C SER A 26 18.69 -1.99 -11.41
N LEU A 27 19.19 -3.21 -11.13
CA LEU A 27 20.44 -3.42 -10.41
C LEU A 27 21.67 -2.93 -11.18
N SER A 28 21.59 -2.85 -12.51
CA SER A 28 22.70 -2.41 -13.37
C SER A 28 22.48 -0.99 -13.90
N TYR A 29 21.29 -0.69 -14.43
CA TYR A 29 20.96 0.62 -15.03
C TYR A 29 19.48 0.97 -14.80
N PRO A 30 19.17 2.17 -14.27
CA PRO A 30 17.78 2.62 -14.16
C PRO A 30 17.21 2.97 -15.54
N LEU A 31 16.15 2.28 -15.97
CA LEU A 31 15.44 2.51 -17.23
C LEU A 31 14.00 3.00 -16.97
N PRO A 32 13.74 4.32 -16.99
CA PRO A 32 12.42 4.89 -16.66
C PRO A 32 11.27 4.37 -17.52
N ALA A 33 11.52 4.10 -18.81
CA ALA A 33 10.50 3.62 -19.74
C ALA A 33 9.94 2.24 -19.35
N ILE A 34 10.78 1.35 -18.80
CA ILE A 34 10.36 0.01 -18.37
C ILE A 34 9.50 0.11 -17.11
N THR A 35 9.83 1.03 -16.20
CA THR A 35 9.05 1.28 -14.99
C THR A 35 7.60 1.64 -15.33
N GLY A 36 7.38 2.59 -16.24
CA GLY A 36 6.02 2.99 -16.63
C GLY A 36 5.22 1.87 -17.30
N LEU A 37 5.85 1.04 -18.14
CA LEU A 37 5.20 -0.11 -18.75
C LEU A 37 4.81 -1.17 -17.70
N ARG A 38 5.71 -1.44 -16.74
CA ARG A 38 5.46 -2.36 -15.62
C ARG A 38 4.28 -1.89 -14.77
N GLU A 39 4.25 -0.62 -14.37
CA GLU A 39 3.15 -0.05 -13.56
C GLU A 39 1.81 -0.13 -14.28
N PHE A 40 1.80 0.17 -15.59
CA PHE A 40 0.59 0.03 -16.41
C PHE A 40 0.10 -1.41 -16.46
N LEU A 41 1.00 -2.37 -16.74
CA LEU A 41 0.65 -3.78 -16.83
C LEU A 41 0.15 -4.32 -15.48
N ALA A 42 0.83 -3.99 -14.39
CA ALA A 42 0.41 -4.34 -13.04
C ALA A 42 -0.99 -3.80 -12.72
N SER A 43 -1.28 -2.54 -13.09
CA SER A 43 -2.61 -1.94 -12.91
C SER A 43 -3.69 -2.69 -13.68
N VAL A 44 -3.42 -3.08 -14.92
CA VAL A 44 -4.35 -3.90 -15.72
C VAL A 44 -4.59 -5.26 -15.07
N VAL A 45 -3.54 -5.91 -14.56
CA VAL A 45 -3.64 -7.20 -13.86
C VAL A 45 -4.46 -7.07 -12.57
N ILE A 46 -4.29 -6.00 -11.79
CA ILE A 46 -5.09 -5.72 -10.59
C ILE A 46 -6.58 -5.58 -10.94
N VAL A 47 -6.93 -4.78 -11.94
CA VAL A 47 -8.33 -4.61 -12.38
C VAL A 47 -8.92 -5.95 -12.85
N MET A 48 -8.14 -6.72 -13.62
CA MET A 48 -8.55 -8.05 -14.07
C MET A 48 -8.68 -9.04 -12.90
N ALA A 49 -7.84 -8.96 -11.87
CA ALA A 49 -7.92 -9.81 -10.69
C ALA A 49 -9.21 -9.57 -9.90
N VAL A 50 -9.62 -8.31 -9.74
CA VAL A 50 -10.90 -7.94 -9.11
C VAL A 50 -12.08 -8.51 -9.89
N ALA A 51 -12.08 -8.34 -11.21
CA ALA A 51 -13.12 -8.93 -12.06
C ALA A 51 -13.11 -10.48 -11.99
N ALA A 52 -11.93 -11.10 -12.03
CA ALA A 52 -11.76 -12.55 -11.89
C ALA A 52 -12.25 -13.07 -10.54
N TYR A 53 -12.06 -12.32 -9.46
CA TYR A 53 -12.54 -12.66 -8.13
C TYR A 53 -14.06 -12.80 -8.08
N PHE A 54 -14.80 -11.80 -8.58
CA PHE A 54 -16.27 -11.89 -8.67
C PHE A 54 -16.70 -13.03 -9.59
N CYS A 55 -15.95 -13.29 -10.67
CA CYS A 55 -16.21 -14.44 -11.54
C CYS A 55 -16.08 -15.78 -10.80
N LEU A 56 -15.24 -15.93 -9.77
CA LEU A 56 -15.15 -17.17 -8.96
C LEU A 56 -16.41 -17.45 -8.15
N GLY A 57 -17.15 -16.40 -7.78
CA GLY A 57 -18.43 -16.50 -7.09
C GLY A 57 -19.54 -16.98 -8.02
N ILE A 58 -19.55 -16.51 -9.26
CA ILE A 58 -20.60 -16.80 -10.25
C ILE A 58 -20.30 -18.10 -11.02
N ASP A 59 -19.09 -18.23 -11.55
CA ASP A 59 -18.66 -19.36 -12.38
C ASP A 59 -18.03 -20.47 -11.52
N GLN A 60 -18.79 -21.54 -11.30
CA GLN A 60 -18.29 -22.69 -10.52
C GLN A 60 -17.20 -23.49 -11.26
N ARG A 61 -17.02 -23.28 -12.57
CA ARG A 61 -16.06 -24.01 -13.41
C ARG A 61 -14.64 -23.50 -13.21
N LEU A 62 -14.48 -22.29 -12.66
CA LEU A 62 -13.18 -21.72 -12.39
C LEU A 62 -12.55 -22.39 -11.15
N PRO A 63 -11.35 -22.97 -11.29
CA PRO A 63 -10.67 -23.65 -10.19
C PRO A 63 -10.16 -22.64 -9.17
N LYS A 64 -10.91 -22.45 -8.09
CA LYS A 64 -10.59 -21.51 -7.00
C LYS A 64 -9.20 -21.74 -6.42
N ARG A 65 -8.70 -22.98 -6.40
CA ARG A 65 -7.34 -23.33 -5.94
C ARG A 65 -6.23 -22.70 -6.78
N VAL A 66 -6.50 -22.39 -8.05
CA VAL A 66 -5.55 -21.71 -8.94
C VAL A 66 -5.74 -20.21 -8.87
N PHE A 67 -6.97 -19.73 -9.07
CA PHE A 67 -7.21 -18.28 -9.18
C PHE A 67 -7.09 -17.53 -7.85
N LEU A 68 -7.50 -18.15 -6.73
CA LEU A 68 -7.51 -17.45 -5.44
C LEU A 68 -6.09 -17.09 -4.95
N PRO A 69 -5.08 -17.98 -4.97
CA PRO A 69 -3.70 -17.59 -4.62
C PRO A 69 -3.14 -16.48 -5.52
N LEU A 70 -3.43 -16.53 -6.82
CA LEU A 70 -3.00 -15.52 -7.78
C LEU A 70 -3.62 -14.15 -7.47
N ILE A 71 -4.94 -14.10 -7.28
CA ILE A 71 -5.68 -12.87 -6.93
C ILE A 71 -5.19 -12.32 -5.59
N LEU A 72 -5.04 -13.19 -4.58
CA LEU A 72 -4.53 -12.78 -3.27
C LEU A 72 -3.14 -12.17 -3.38
N PHE A 73 -2.24 -12.76 -4.18
CA PHE A 73 -0.91 -12.21 -4.41
C PHE A 73 -0.98 -10.82 -5.07
N VAL A 74 -1.78 -10.66 -6.13
CA VAL A 74 -1.96 -9.37 -6.82
C VAL A 74 -2.46 -8.28 -5.88
N CYS A 75 -3.41 -8.61 -5.00
CA CYS A 75 -3.94 -7.65 -4.02
C CYS A 75 -2.99 -7.40 -2.85
N TRP A 76 -2.21 -8.40 -2.44
CA TRP A 76 -1.30 -8.34 -1.30
C TRP A 76 -0.02 -7.56 -1.61
N ALA A 77 0.60 -7.82 -2.76
CA ALA A 77 1.89 -7.24 -3.15
C ALA A 77 1.99 -5.70 -3.04
N PRO A 78 1.00 -4.90 -3.47
CA PRO A 78 1.07 -3.43 -3.30
C PRO A 78 0.82 -2.99 -1.85
N VAL A 79 0.02 -3.74 -1.09
CA VAL A 79 -0.39 -3.37 0.27
C VAL A 79 0.68 -3.74 1.31
N SER A 80 1.41 -4.82 1.09
CA SER A 80 2.40 -5.37 2.03
C SER A 80 3.54 -4.40 2.35
N GLY A 81 3.93 -3.55 1.40
CA GLY A 81 4.95 -2.51 1.62
C GLY A 81 4.50 -1.44 2.62
N SER A 82 3.21 -1.10 2.64
CA SER A 82 2.63 -0.15 3.61
C SER A 82 2.45 -0.80 5.00
N ILE A 83 2.13 -2.09 5.06
CA ILE A 83 1.94 -2.81 6.33
C ILE A 83 3.29 -3.13 6.99
N PHE A 84 4.30 -3.48 6.20
CA PHE A 84 5.63 -3.86 6.68
C PHE A 84 6.70 -2.95 6.07
N PRO A 85 6.95 -1.76 6.66
CA PRO A 85 7.94 -0.81 6.14
C PRO A 85 9.37 -1.37 6.05
N SER A 86 9.69 -2.40 6.84
CA SER A 86 10.97 -3.11 6.74
C SER A 86 11.16 -3.84 5.42
N LEU A 87 10.06 -4.31 4.79
CA LEU A 87 10.10 -4.92 3.46
C LEU A 87 10.30 -3.88 2.37
N SER A 88 9.61 -2.72 2.45
CA SER A 88 9.71 -1.67 1.42
C SER A 88 11.08 -1.01 1.37
N GLN A 89 11.81 -0.96 2.49
CA GLN A 89 13.18 -0.45 2.55
C GLN A 89 14.22 -1.42 1.97
N SER A 90 13.86 -2.69 1.76
CA SER A 90 14.78 -3.68 1.18
C SER A 90 14.81 -3.56 -0.34
N SER A 91 15.98 -3.30 -0.90
CA SER A 91 16.20 -3.31 -2.36
C SER A 91 15.92 -4.67 -3.02
N THR A 92 15.85 -5.75 -2.23
CA THR A 92 15.59 -7.10 -2.73
C THR A 92 14.10 -7.47 -2.73
N TYR A 93 13.24 -6.67 -2.09
CA TYR A 93 11.83 -7.01 -1.94
C TYR A 93 11.12 -7.13 -3.28
N GLY A 94 11.36 -6.19 -4.21
CA GLY A 94 10.80 -6.22 -5.56
C GLY A 94 11.18 -7.49 -6.31
N LEU A 95 12.45 -7.90 -6.23
CA LEU A 95 12.96 -9.14 -6.83
C LEU A 95 12.28 -10.39 -6.25
N VAL A 96 12.15 -10.46 -4.93
CA VAL A 96 11.50 -11.60 -4.24
C VAL A 96 10.02 -11.67 -4.58
N ALA A 97 9.33 -10.54 -4.62
CA ALA A 97 7.93 -10.47 -5.03
C ALA A 97 7.74 -10.95 -6.48
N ALA A 98 8.56 -10.45 -7.41
CA ALA A 98 8.49 -10.86 -8.81
C ALA A 98 8.80 -12.37 -9.00
N ALA A 99 9.80 -12.89 -8.28
CA ALA A 99 10.09 -14.32 -8.27
C ALA A 99 8.92 -15.14 -7.70
N GLY A 100 8.31 -14.67 -6.60
CA GLY A 100 7.12 -15.26 -6.01
C GLY A 100 5.93 -15.30 -6.98
N GLN A 101 5.71 -14.23 -7.74
CA GLN A 101 4.66 -14.16 -8.77
C GLN A 101 4.85 -15.22 -9.85
N LEU A 102 6.08 -15.40 -10.34
CA LEU A 102 6.40 -16.43 -11.33
C LEU A 102 6.30 -17.85 -10.76
N LEU A 103 6.68 -18.05 -9.49
CA LEU A 103 6.47 -19.33 -8.81
C LEU A 103 4.97 -19.66 -8.72
N LEU A 104 4.11 -18.67 -8.47
CA LEU A 104 2.66 -18.88 -8.48
C LEU A 104 2.12 -19.24 -9.88
N CYS A 105 2.79 -18.85 -10.96
CA CYS A 105 2.43 -19.28 -12.31
C CYS A 105 2.61 -20.79 -12.52
N LEU A 106 3.34 -21.49 -11.65
CA LEU A 106 3.43 -22.96 -11.68
C LEU A 106 2.12 -23.63 -11.25
N LEU A 107 1.25 -22.95 -10.48
CA LEU A 107 -0.04 -23.51 -10.05
C LEU A 107 -0.97 -23.82 -11.23
N PRO A 108 -1.27 -22.88 -12.16
CA PRO A 108 -2.01 -23.20 -13.38
C PRO A 108 -1.34 -24.32 -14.19
N VAL A 109 0.00 -24.26 -14.34
CA VAL A 109 0.77 -25.24 -15.12
C VAL A 109 0.63 -26.64 -14.54
N TYR A 110 0.63 -26.80 -13.21
CA TYR A 110 0.42 -28.06 -12.52
C TYR A 110 -1.04 -28.55 -12.60
N HIS A 111 -2.01 -27.64 -12.44
CA HIS A 111 -3.43 -28.01 -12.41
C HIS A 111 -4.06 -28.25 -13.78
N PHE A 112 -3.55 -27.64 -14.85
CA PHE A 112 -4.09 -27.77 -16.21
C PHE A 112 -3.32 -28.77 -17.08
N ARG A 113 -2.51 -29.64 -16.46
CA ARG A 113 -1.83 -30.72 -17.17
C ARG A 113 -2.88 -31.67 -17.74
N SER A 114 -2.88 -31.80 -19.07
CA SER A 114 -3.69 -32.80 -19.78
C SER A 114 -2.73 -33.80 -20.43
N GLY A 115 -2.51 -34.94 -19.77
CA GLY A 115 -1.50 -35.92 -20.19
C GLY A 115 -0.07 -35.42 -19.91
N SER A 116 0.83 -35.51 -20.90
CA SER A 116 2.24 -35.12 -20.77
C SER A 116 2.51 -33.63 -20.98
N GLN A 117 1.54 -32.86 -21.49
CA GLN A 117 1.73 -31.45 -21.82
C GLN A 117 1.24 -30.55 -20.68
N ALA A 118 2.14 -29.72 -20.16
CA ALA A 118 1.84 -28.70 -19.19
C ALA A 118 1.36 -27.43 -19.90
N SER A 119 0.29 -26.81 -19.41
CA SER A 119 -0.33 -25.63 -20.04
C SER A 119 -0.61 -24.57 -18.99
N LEU A 120 -0.28 -23.32 -19.29
CA LEU A 120 -0.71 -22.16 -18.50
C LEU A 120 -2.19 -21.82 -18.75
N VAL A 121 -2.73 -22.28 -19.88
CA VAL A 121 -4.03 -21.90 -20.43
C VAL A 121 -5.05 -23.02 -20.18
N MET A 122 -6.27 -22.65 -19.79
CA MET A 122 -7.36 -23.61 -19.54
C MET A 122 -7.90 -24.20 -20.85
N ALA A 123 -8.05 -25.53 -20.87
CA ALA A 123 -8.63 -26.28 -21.97
C ALA A 123 -10.16 -26.13 -22.05
N GLU A 124 -10.73 -26.34 -23.24
CA GLU A 124 -12.19 -26.25 -23.46
C GLU A 124 -12.98 -27.28 -22.66
N SER A 125 -12.38 -28.46 -22.47
CA SER A 125 -12.98 -29.59 -21.73
C SER A 125 -13.32 -29.24 -20.28
N MET A 126 -12.62 -28.27 -19.67
CA MET A 126 -12.88 -27.82 -18.30
C MET A 126 -14.17 -27.01 -18.16
N PHE A 127 -14.73 -26.50 -19.26
CA PHE A 127 -15.92 -25.65 -19.24
C PHE A 127 -17.23 -26.40 -19.51
N LYS A 128 -17.20 -27.75 -19.47
CA LYS A 128 -18.37 -28.62 -19.72
C LYS A 128 -19.40 -28.65 -18.57
N ALA A 129 -19.01 -28.30 -17.35
CA ALA A 129 -19.90 -28.28 -16.20
C ALA A 129 -20.87 -27.07 -16.27
N PRO A 130 -21.93 -27.01 -15.43
CA PRO A 130 -22.86 -25.88 -15.44
C PRO A 130 -22.12 -24.59 -15.06
N PHE A 131 -22.46 -23.48 -15.69
CA PHE A 131 -21.85 -22.17 -15.39
C PHE A 131 -22.16 -21.71 -13.96
N PHE A 132 -23.44 -21.69 -13.61
CA PHE A 132 -23.93 -21.12 -12.36
C PHE A 132 -24.32 -22.19 -11.34
N SER A 133 -24.05 -21.90 -10.07
CA SER A 133 -24.54 -22.70 -8.95
C SER A 133 -24.90 -21.78 -7.79
N LEU A 134 -26.18 -21.77 -7.40
CA LEU A 134 -26.68 -20.95 -6.30
C LEU A 134 -25.92 -21.23 -5.00
N ARG A 135 -25.60 -22.50 -4.74
CA ARG A 135 -24.81 -22.91 -3.58
C ARG A 135 -23.41 -22.29 -3.59
N ASN A 136 -22.74 -22.27 -4.75
CA ASN A 136 -21.42 -21.65 -4.87
C ASN A 136 -21.49 -20.15 -4.59
N THR A 137 -22.46 -19.47 -5.20
CA THR A 137 -22.68 -18.03 -5.03
C THR A 137 -23.00 -17.67 -3.59
N LEU A 138 -23.85 -18.46 -2.91
CA LEU A 138 -24.20 -18.23 -1.50
C LEU A 138 -22.99 -18.42 -0.58
N ILE A 139 -22.22 -19.50 -0.74
CA ILE A 139 -20.99 -19.72 0.06
C ILE A 139 -19.99 -18.59 -0.18
N PHE A 140 -19.82 -18.18 -1.44
CA PHE A 140 -18.94 -17.07 -1.80
C PHE A 140 -19.43 -15.75 -1.18
N ALA A 141 -20.72 -15.46 -1.23
CA ALA A 141 -21.31 -14.26 -0.63
C ALA A 141 -21.13 -14.24 0.89
N THR A 142 -21.38 -15.36 1.57
CA THR A 142 -21.19 -15.48 3.02
C THR A 142 -19.72 -15.29 3.41
N ALA A 143 -18.77 -15.87 2.67
CA ALA A 143 -17.34 -15.65 2.91
C ALA A 143 -16.96 -14.17 2.74
N ASN A 144 -17.50 -13.50 1.71
CA ASN A 144 -17.25 -12.09 1.45
C ASN A 144 -17.80 -11.15 2.53
N LEU A 145 -18.82 -11.55 3.29
CA LEU A 145 -19.32 -10.75 4.40
C LEU A 145 -18.23 -10.44 5.44
N PHE A 146 -17.24 -11.33 5.58
CA PHE A 146 -16.12 -11.18 6.49
C PHE A 146 -14.83 -10.73 5.81
N VAL A 147 -14.54 -11.27 4.62
CA VAL A 147 -13.28 -10.98 3.90
C VAL A 147 -13.29 -9.58 3.30
N LEU A 148 -14.41 -9.15 2.71
CA LEU A 148 -14.47 -7.88 1.97
C LEU A 148 -14.24 -6.66 2.87
N PRO A 149 -14.84 -6.55 4.08
CA PRO A 149 -14.55 -5.42 4.98
C PRO A 149 -13.08 -5.33 5.36
N LEU A 150 -12.43 -6.46 5.66
CA LEU A 150 -11.01 -6.50 5.99
C LEU A 150 -10.15 -6.04 4.82
N VAL A 151 -10.40 -6.57 3.62
CA VAL A 151 -9.67 -6.20 2.41
C VAL A 151 -9.85 -4.70 2.12
N LEU A 152 -11.08 -4.18 2.19
CA LEU A 152 -11.35 -2.75 2.00
C LEU A 152 -10.62 -1.88 3.03
N ALA A 153 -10.61 -2.28 4.30
CA ALA A 153 -9.88 -1.56 5.34
C ALA A 153 -8.37 -1.50 5.04
N LEU A 154 -7.77 -2.60 4.59
CA LEU A 154 -6.35 -2.64 4.20
C LEU A 154 -6.06 -1.78 2.97
N PHE A 155 -6.93 -1.79 1.96
CA PHE A 155 -6.80 -0.93 0.78
C PHE A 155 -6.93 0.55 1.13
N VAL A 156 -7.91 0.92 1.97
CA VAL A 156 -8.07 2.30 2.45
C VAL A 156 -6.84 2.74 3.25
N PHE A 157 -6.33 1.87 4.13
CA PHE A 157 -5.11 2.15 4.90
C PHE A 157 -3.90 2.37 3.97
N SER A 158 -3.68 1.50 3.00
CA SER A 158 -2.58 1.63 2.04
C SER A 158 -2.73 2.89 1.18
N ALA A 159 -3.93 3.18 0.69
CA ALA A 159 -4.20 4.41 -0.07
C ALA A 159 -3.97 5.67 0.78
N ALA A 160 -4.43 5.68 2.03
CA ALA A 160 -4.20 6.79 2.96
C ALA A 160 -2.70 6.96 3.25
N HIS A 161 -1.97 5.87 3.49
CA HIS A 161 -0.52 5.89 3.67
C HIS A 161 0.18 6.54 2.47
N SER A 162 -0.05 6.03 1.25
CA SER A 162 0.56 6.56 0.03
C SER A 162 0.18 8.01 -0.23
N PHE A 163 -1.07 8.39 0.05
CA PHE A 163 -1.53 9.78 -0.06
C PHE A 163 -0.76 10.69 0.90
N LEU A 164 -0.61 10.30 2.17
CA LEU A 164 0.11 11.09 3.17
C LEU A 164 1.59 11.18 2.84
N GLU A 165 2.22 10.09 2.42
CA GLU A 165 3.64 10.07 2.05
C GLU A 165 3.94 11.03 0.88
N THR A 166 3.08 11.02 -0.15
CA THR A 166 3.22 11.86 -1.33
C THR A 166 2.94 13.34 -1.03
N ASN A 167 1.84 13.64 -0.33
CA ASN A 167 1.42 15.03 -0.09
C ASN A 167 2.19 15.71 1.05
N ALA A 168 2.56 14.96 2.09
CA ALA A 168 3.37 15.49 3.19
C ALA A 168 4.88 15.43 2.90
N SER A 169 5.29 15.09 1.67
CA SER A 169 6.70 14.97 1.28
C SER A 169 7.52 14.09 2.24
N GLY A 170 6.91 13.06 2.82
CA GLY A 170 7.54 12.17 3.81
C GLY A 170 7.75 12.74 5.23
N PHE A 171 7.16 13.88 5.56
CA PHE A 171 7.15 14.46 6.91
C PHE A 171 6.07 13.85 7.83
N MET A 172 5.18 13.04 7.26
CA MET A 172 4.11 12.36 7.96
C MET A 172 4.04 10.92 7.47
N ARG A 173 3.84 9.98 8.39
CA ARG A 173 3.74 8.55 8.12
C ARG A 173 2.55 7.98 8.86
N LEU A 174 1.78 7.14 8.19
CA LEU A 174 0.72 6.38 8.82
C LEU A 174 1.27 5.01 9.19
N ALA A 175 1.03 4.57 10.41
CA ALA A 175 1.37 3.23 10.87
C ALA A 175 0.12 2.59 11.50
N PRO A 176 0.10 1.25 11.67
CA PRO A 176 -1.04 0.58 12.28
C PRO A 176 -1.39 1.06 13.70
N ASP A 177 -0.41 1.62 14.42
CA ASP A 177 -0.54 2.18 15.75
C ASP A 177 -0.90 3.67 15.79
N GLY A 178 -0.82 4.39 14.66
CA GLY A 178 -1.20 5.79 14.59
C GLY A 178 -0.53 6.61 13.51
N LEU A 179 -0.67 7.92 13.63
CA LEU A 179 -0.06 8.91 12.73
C LEU A 179 1.22 9.44 13.36
N HIS A 180 2.34 9.33 12.65
CA HIS A 180 3.66 9.72 13.12
C HIS A 180 4.20 10.89 12.31
N MET A 181 4.77 11.88 13.00
CA MET A 181 5.51 12.97 12.38
C MET A 181 6.98 12.56 12.20
N ALA A 182 7.58 12.94 11.08
CA ALA A 182 8.97 12.66 10.79
C ALA A 182 9.81 13.93 10.83
N GLU A 183 11.06 13.78 11.26
CA GLU A 183 12.07 14.83 11.21
C GLU A 183 13.03 14.55 10.03
N LYS A 184 13.41 15.61 9.30
CA LYS A 184 14.49 15.53 8.30
C LYS A 184 15.69 16.34 8.76
N VAL A 185 16.85 15.69 8.79
CA VAL A 185 18.12 16.30 9.19
C VAL A 185 19.03 16.46 7.99
N TYR A 186 19.39 17.70 7.69
CA TYR A 186 20.33 18.06 6.64
C TYR A 186 21.63 18.56 7.28
N ARG A 187 22.77 17.99 6.88
CA ARG A 187 24.09 18.39 7.39
C ARG A 187 24.96 18.92 6.27
N ARG A 188 25.63 20.05 6.51
CA ARG A 188 26.60 20.65 5.59
C ARG A 188 27.74 21.28 6.39
N HIS A 189 28.92 20.68 6.33
CA HIS A 189 30.08 21.06 7.16
C HIS A 189 29.70 21.11 8.64
N ASP A 190 29.87 22.27 9.29
CA ASP A 190 29.56 22.48 10.71
C ASP A 190 28.10 22.93 10.96
N SER A 191 27.28 23.04 9.90
CA SER A 191 25.88 23.46 9.99
C SER A 191 24.92 22.28 9.86
N THR A 192 23.94 22.22 10.76
CA THR A 192 22.85 21.24 10.72
C THR A 192 21.51 21.97 10.66
N ILE A 193 20.66 21.60 9.70
CA ILE A 193 19.28 22.06 9.60
C ILE A 193 18.38 20.88 9.93
N ARG A 194 17.53 21.06 10.94
CA ARG A 194 16.52 20.09 11.38
C ARG A 194 15.15 20.62 10.99
N LEU A 195 14.43 19.88 10.17
CA LEU A 195 13.04 20.18 9.81
C LEU A 195 12.15 19.18 10.54
N ALA A 196 11.55 19.63 11.63
CA ALA A 196 10.58 18.85 12.39
C ALA A 196 9.17 19.21 11.93
N ALA A 197 8.42 18.21 11.46
CA ALA A 197 7.02 18.40 11.10
C ALA A 197 6.18 18.62 12.36
N MET A 198 5.30 19.62 12.34
CA MET A 198 4.40 19.96 13.44
C MET A 198 2.97 19.55 13.11
N ILE A 199 2.25 19.10 14.13
CA ILE A 199 0.81 18.85 14.07
C ILE A 199 0.11 19.48 15.27
N HIS A 200 -1.08 20.03 15.07
CA HIS A 200 -1.82 20.77 16.10
C HIS A 200 -2.47 19.90 17.17
N VAL A 201 -2.57 18.58 16.95
CA VAL A 201 -3.12 17.62 17.90
C VAL A 201 -2.23 16.39 17.93
N ALA A 202 -1.63 16.11 19.08
CA ALA A 202 -0.74 14.96 19.28
C ALA A 202 -0.73 14.53 20.75
N GLU A 203 0.03 13.47 21.04
CA GLU A 203 0.31 13.09 22.43
C GLU A 203 1.13 14.19 23.13
N LYS A 204 0.86 14.40 24.43
CA LYS A 204 1.64 15.37 25.22
C LYS A 204 3.15 15.03 25.21
N LYS A 205 3.48 13.74 25.22
CA LYS A 205 4.84 13.23 25.18
C LYS A 205 5.59 13.67 23.93
N TYR A 206 4.91 13.68 22.77
CA TYR A 206 5.50 14.13 21.51
C TYR A 206 5.99 15.59 21.59
N TYR A 207 5.18 16.51 22.13
CA TYR A 207 5.60 17.91 22.27
C TYR A 207 6.76 18.09 23.24
N GLN A 208 6.78 17.31 24.33
CA GLN A 208 7.89 17.33 25.30
C GLN A 208 9.18 16.82 24.67
N GLU A 209 9.14 15.65 24.02
CA GLU A 209 10.30 15.07 23.33
C GLU A 209 10.85 16.01 22.24
N LEU A 210 9.97 16.71 21.52
CA LEU A 210 10.39 17.66 20.51
C LEU A 210 11.16 18.83 21.13
N VAL A 211 10.64 19.42 22.22
CA VAL A 211 11.31 20.52 22.93
C VAL A 211 12.65 20.05 23.52
N ASP A 212 12.66 18.89 24.17
CA ASP A 212 13.84 18.30 24.79
C ASP A 212 14.90 17.90 23.74
N SER A 213 14.50 17.63 22.51
CA SER A 213 15.42 17.30 21.41
C SER A 213 16.27 18.49 20.95
N VAL A 214 15.88 19.73 21.27
CA VAL A 214 16.59 20.93 20.83
C VAL A 214 17.74 21.22 21.79
N ALA A 215 18.97 21.01 21.31
CA ALA A 215 20.18 21.25 22.09
C ALA A 215 20.28 22.72 22.56
N GLU A 216 20.55 22.88 23.86
CA GLU A 216 20.83 24.19 24.47
C GLU A 216 22.11 24.79 23.86
N GLY A 217 22.04 26.00 23.27
CA GLY A 217 23.21 26.68 22.69
C GLY A 217 22.94 27.43 21.39
N ARG A 218 23.82 27.28 20.39
CA ARG A 218 23.77 27.98 19.08
C ARG A 218 22.70 27.41 18.13
N THR A 219 21.50 27.15 18.63
CA THR A 219 20.37 26.67 17.83
C THR A 219 19.40 27.81 17.58
N LEU A 220 19.18 28.16 16.30
CA LEU A 220 18.11 29.06 15.90
C LEU A 220 16.85 28.22 15.62
N VAL A 221 15.79 28.43 16.40
CA VAL A 221 14.49 27.79 16.17
C VAL A 221 13.61 28.76 15.39
N LEU A 222 13.24 28.38 14.17
CA LEU A 222 12.27 29.11 13.36
C LEU A 222 10.93 28.40 13.47
N ALA A 223 10.02 29.00 14.22
CA ALA A 223 8.66 28.53 14.40
C ALA A 223 7.77 29.12 13.32
N GLU A 224 7.21 28.29 12.44
CA GLU A 224 6.15 28.71 11.52
C GLU A 224 4.79 28.42 12.17
N GLY A 225 3.94 29.45 12.26
CA GLY A 225 2.63 29.36 12.87
C GLY A 225 1.85 30.66 12.72
N VAL A 226 0.55 30.61 12.99
CA VAL A 226 -0.34 31.78 12.96
C VAL A 226 -0.91 31.98 14.36
N THR A 227 -0.74 33.19 14.89
CA THR A 227 -1.39 33.62 16.14
C THR A 227 -2.40 34.71 15.80
N ASP A 228 -3.62 34.61 16.31
CA ASP A 228 -4.66 35.60 16.10
C ASP A 228 -4.80 36.55 17.29
N ASP A 229 -3.78 37.37 17.54
CA ASP A 229 -3.75 38.31 18.67
C ASP A 229 -4.87 39.38 18.60
N ARG A 230 -5.45 39.60 17.41
CA ARG A 230 -6.44 40.65 17.14
C ARG A 230 -7.84 40.12 16.85
N ASN A 231 -8.10 38.83 17.06
CA ASN A 231 -9.38 38.18 16.77
C ASN A 231 -9.92 38.50 15.36
N LEU A 232 -9.03 38.49 14.36
CA LEU A 232 -9.36 38.78 12.97
C LEU A 232 -9.90 37.53 12.25
N LEU A 233 -9.63 36.34 12.77
CA LEU A 233 -10.17 35.10 12.25
C LEU A 233 -11.63 34.95 12.72
N ARG A 234 -12.54 34.68 11.78
CA ARG A 234 -13.97 34.49 12.07
C ARG A 234 -14.24 33.23 12.90
N ASP A 235 -13.40 32.21 12.71
CA ASP A 235 -13.46 30.94 13.41
C ASP A 235 -12.16 30.75 14.21
N GLN A 236 -12.27 30.48 15.51
CA GLN A 236 -11.12 30.15 16.34
C GLN A 236 -10.59 28.76 15.97
N LEU A 237 -9.28 28.65 15.79
CA LEU A 237 -8.58 27.37 15.58
C LEU A 237 -8.46 26.59 16.91
N ASP A 238 -9.60 26.27 17.54
CA ASP A 238 -9.64 25.49 18.79
C ASP A 238 -9.87 24.01 18.51
N TYR A 239 -8.80 23.23 18.67
CA TYR A 239 -8.84 21.77 18.55
C TYR A 239 -8.99 21.05 19.90
N GLY A 240 -9.16 21.77 21.02
CA GLY A 240 -9.16 21.19 22.37
C GLY A 240 -10.25 20.15 22.59
N LYS A 241 -11.45 20.39 22.06
CA LYS A 241 -12.57 19.41 22.14
C LYS A 241 -12.26 18.12 21.40
N VAL A 242 -11.73 18.22 20.18
CA VAL A 242 -11.37 17.05 19.35
C VAL A 242 -10.19 16.31 19.99
N ALA A 243 -9.17 17.04 20.46
CA ALA A 243 -8.02 16.47 21.13
C ALA A 243 -8.44 15.66 22.38
N SER A 244 -9.26 16.25 23.25
CA SER A 244 -9.72 15.57 24.47
C SER A 244 -10.54 14.31 24.21
N TYR A 245 -11.40 14.31 23.17
CA TYR A 245 -12.16 13.12 22.77
C TYR A 245 -11.25 11.97 22.32
N LEU A 246 -10.12 12.30 21.69
CA LEU A 246 -9.12 11.34 21.22
C LEU A 246 -8.07 10.99 22.29
N GLY A 247 -8.15 11.56 23.49
CA GLY A 247 -7.12 11.40 24.53
C GLY A 247 -5.79 12.09 24.22
N LEU A 248 -5.80 13.06 23.31
CA LEU A 248 -4.65 13.84 22.84
C LEU A 248 -4.67 15.26 23.43
N VAL A 249 -3.62 16.04 23.17
CA VAL A 249 -3.54 17.46 23.54
C VAL A 249 -3.41 18.33 22.29
N SER A 250 -4.02 19.51 22.33
CA SER A 250 -3.88 20.50 21.27
C SER A 250 -2.68 21.41 21.53
N GLN A 251 -1.90 21.71 20.49
CA GLN A 251 -0.85 22.71 20.52
C GLN A 251 -1.47 24.12 20.46
N GLN A 252 -1.73 24.71 21.63
CA GLN A 252 -2.24 26.07 21.74
C GLN A 252 -1.11 27.12 21.80
N GLU A 253 0.04 26.77 22.36
CA GLU A 253 1.21 27.65 22.46
C GLU A 253 2.49 26.89 22.09
N MET A 254 3.42 27.59 21.41
CA MET A 254 4.77 27.08 21.15
C MET A 254 5.59 27.14 22.43
N GLN A 255 6.03 25.98 22.94
CA GLN A 255 6.82 25.89 24.17
C GLN A 255 8.32 26.19 23.98
N PHE A 256 8.74 26.59 22.77
CA PHE A 256 10.09 27.05 22.53
C PHE A 256 10.27 28.47 23.07
N ARG A 257 11.17 28.65 24.04
CA ARG A 257 11.60 29.98 24.47
C ARG A 257 12.45 30.60 23.37
N GLY A 258 11.83 31.41 22.53
CA GLY A 258 12.54 32.27 21.58
C GLY A 258 13.43 33.28 22.31
N ARG A 259 14.49 33.72 21.63
CA ARG A 259 15.25 34.93 21.97
C ARG A 259 14.88 36.05 21.02
#